data_AF-A0A2E9TM14-F1
#
_entry.id   AF-A0A2E9TM14-F1
#
_cell.length_a   1.000
_cell.length_b   1.000
_cell.length_c   1.000
_cell.angle_alpha   90.00
_cell.angle_beta   90.00
_cell.angle_gamma   90.00
#
_symmetry.space_group_name_H-M   'P 1'
#
loop_
_entity.id
_entity.type
_entity.pdbx_description
1 polymer ?
#
loop_
_entity_poly.entity_id
_entity_poly.type
_entity_poly.pdbx_seq_one_letter_code
_entity_poly.pdbx_strand_id
1 'polypeptide(L)'
;DRNEKGCEYAILVSLLEPDSDLYNSGIVDVFHRYPKMYVIRPQFFIPMITLLRNAAMNSLEYKQELALVKAQNIDITNFESDLDKFKAAFAKNYDLASRKFQTAIDEIDKSINHLQKTKDALMSTDRNLRLANDKAQDVTVKKLTRKNPTMKAAFEQLEDNGE
;
A
#
# COMPACT_ATOMS: atom_id res chain seq x y z
N ASP A 1 24.65 13.50 51.49
CA ASP A 1 23.19 13.28 51.57
C ASP A 1 22.39 13.70 50.33
N ARG A 2 22.15 15.00 50.04
CA ARG A 2 21.30 15.42 48.88
C ARG A 2 21.74 14.80 47.55
N ASN A 3 23.03 14.90 47.23
CA ASN A 3 23.60 14.36 45.98
C ASN A 3 23.61 12.82 45.94
N GLU A 4 23.75 12.18 47.09
CA GLU A 4 23.78 10.70 47.19
C GLU A 4 22.37 10.11 47.08
N LYS A 5 21.36 10.82 47.59
CA LYS A 5 19.94 10.41 47.54
C LYS A 5 19.19 10.91 46.31
N GLY A 6 19.84 11.67 45.43
CA GLY A 6 19.23 12.21 44.21
C GLY A 6 18.08 13.20 44.47
N CYS A 7 18.04 13.84 45.65
CA CYS A 7 16.97 14.78 45.98
C CYS A 7 17.20 16.14 45.31
N GLU A 8 16.12 16.76 44.81
CA GLU A 8 16.22 18.06 44.15
C GLU A 8 16.57 19.18 45.12
N TYR A 9 15.95 19.19 46.31
CA TYR A 9 16.15 20.20 47.35
C TYR A 9 16.64 19.56 48.65
N ALA A 10 17.41 20.32 49.44
CA ALA A 10 17.77 19.98 50.81
C ALA A 10 17.21 21.03 51.78
N ILE A 11 16.72 20.59 52.93
CA ILE A 11 16.16 21.47 53.96
C ILE A 11 16.90 21.19 55.26
N LEU A 12 17.56 22.21 55.80
CA LEU A 12 18.20 22.17 57.11
C LEU A 12 17.30 22.87 58.12
N VAL A 13 16.85 22.12 59.12
CA VAL A 13 16.08 22.67 60.25
C VAL A 13 17.06 22.97 61.38
N SER A 14 17.14 24.23 61.80
CA SER A 14 18.11 24.65 62.82
C SER A 14 17.51 25.60 63.86
N LEU A 15 17.87 25.37 65.12
CA LEU A 15 17.63 26.26 66.26
C LEU A 15 18.86 27.09 66.63
N LEU A 16 19.97 26.96 65.90
CA LEU A 16 21.21 27.69 66.17
C LEU A 16 21.09 29.16 65.77
N GLU A 17 21.90 30.03 66.37
CA GLU A 17 21.91 31.48 66.11
C GLU A 17 20.52 32.13 66.31
N PRO A 18 19.93 32.04 67.52
CA PRO A 18 18.61 32.58 67.80
C PRO A 18 18.52 34.11 67.68
N ASP A 19 19.65 34.82 67.78
CA ASP A 19 19.72 36.28 67.67
C ASP A 19 19.94 36.77 66.21
N SER A 20 20.01 35.86 65.24
CA SER A 20 20.23 36.20 63.83
C SER A 20 18.91 36.57 63.13
N ASP A 21 18.75 37.87 62.82
CA ASP A 21 17.59 38.39 62.10
C ASP A 21 17.37 37.72 60.74
N LEU A 22 18.46 37.36 60.06
CA LEU A 22 18.42 36.71 58.75
C LEU A 22 17.70 35.36 58.80
N TYR A 23 17.98 34.52 59.80
CA TYR A 23 17.37 33.19 59.93
C TYR A 23 16.02 33.22 60.67
N ASN A 24 15.70 34.33 61.33
CA ASN A 24 14.43 34.51 62.01
C ASN A 24 13.34 35.09 61.11
N SER A 25 13.70 35.66 59.95
CA SER A 25 12.73 36.22 59.01
C SER A 25 11.94 35.17 58.21
N GLY A 26 12.29 33.87 58.28
CA GLY A 26 11.50 32.81 57.67
C GLY A 26 12.33 31.70 57.01
N ILE A 27 12.03 31.42 55.73
CA ILE A 27 12.71 30.42 54.90
C ILE A 27 13.85 31.12 54.16
N VAL A 28 15.09 30.73 54.44
CA VAL A 28 16.29 31.37 53.88
C VAL A 28 16.97 30.40 52.91
N ASP A 29 17.34 30.88 51.73
CA ASP A 29 18.20 30.13 50.83
C ASP A 29 19.68 30.33 51.18
N VAL A 30 20.48 29.28 51.01
CA VAL A 30 21.95 29.34 51.18
C VAL A 30 22.66 28.94 49.88
N PHE A 31 22.06 29.27 48.73
CA PHE A 31 22.48 28.77 47.42
C PHE A 31 23.90 29.21 47.03
N HIS A 32 24.36 30.33 47.58
CA HIS A 32 25.71 30.83 47.39
C HIS A 32 26.79 29.84 47.89
N ARG A 33 26.48 28.99 48.88
CA ARG A 33 27.40 27.99 49.44
C ARG A 33 26.94 26.56 49.19
N TYR A 34 25.62 26.32 49.26
CA TYR A 34 25.01 25.02 49.05
C TYR A 34 23.84 25.14 48.07
N PRO A 35 24.04 24.78 46.79
CA PRO A 35 22.99 24.88 45.78
C PRO A 35 21.73 24.10 46.15
N LYS A 36 20.56 24.71 45.96
CA LYS A 36 19.24 24.13 46.23
C LYS A 36 19.04 23.69 47.69
N MET A 37 19.71 24.35 48.63
CA MET A 37 19.54 24.13 50.05
C MET A 37 18.87 25.33 50.73
N TYR A 38 17.85 25.04 51.54
CA TYR A 38 17.15 26.00 52.38
C TYR A 38 17.43 25.75 53.85
N VAL A 39 17.51 26.82 54.64
CA VAL A 39 17.59 26.80 56.09
C VAL A 39 16.28 27.34 56.65
N ILE A 40 15.66 26.61 57.56
CA ILE A 40 14.37 26.99 58.16
C ILE A 40 14.38 26.79 59.68
N ARG A 41 13.56 27.58 60.37
CA ARG A 41 13.19 27.30 61.78
C ARG A 41 12.14 26.19 61.86
N PRO A 42 12.05 25.44 62.98
CA PRO A 42 11.08 24.36 63.13
C PRO A 42 9.62 24.78 62.90
N GLN A 43 9.26 26.04 63.15
CA GLN A 43 7.89 26.56 62.94
C GLN A 43 7.48 26.53 61.46
N PHE A 44 8.43 26.68 60.53
CA PHE A 44 8.18 26.68 59.09
C PHE A 44 8.26 25.29 58.45
N PHE A 45 8.56 24.26 59.23
CA PHE A 45 8.74 22.89 58.72
C PHE A 45 7.47 22.34 58.08
N ILE A 46 6.33 22.44 58.79
CA ILE A 46 5.05 21.93 58.29
C ILE A 46 4.61 22.66 57.01
N PRO A 47 4.56 24.02 56.97
CA PRO A 47 4.24 24.75 55.75
C PRO A 47 5.14 24.41 54.55
N MET A 48 6.45 24.25 54.78
CA MET A 48 7.42 23.94 53.73
C MET A 48 7.17 22.55 53.12
N ILE A 49 6.93 21.54 53.95
CA ILE A 49 6.61 20.18 53.46
C ILE A 49 5.28 20.19 52.71
N THR A 50 4.27 20.92 53.19
CA THR A 50 2.98 21.02 52.51
C THR A 50 3.11 21.63 51.12
N LEU A 51 3.89 22.72 50.98
CA LEU A 51 4.16 23.34 49.68
C LEU A 51 4.91 22.40 48.73
N LEU A 52 5.98 21.75 49.21
CA LEU A 52 6.76 20.81 48.42
C LEU A 52 5.90 19.61 47.97
N ARG A 53 5.06 19.09 48.85
CA ARG A 53 4.12 18.01 48.52
C ARG A 53 3.15 18.44 47.43
N ASN A 54 2.52 19.60 47.57
CA ASN A 54 1.53 20.07 46.59
C ASN A 54 2.18 20.37 45.23
N ALA A 55 3.36 20.98 45.23
CA ALA A 55 4.12 21.22 44.00
C ALA A 55 4.55 19.90 43.32
N ALA A 56 4.99 18.90 44.11
CA ALA A 56 5.35 17.58 43.58
C ALA A 56 4.15 16.82 43.01
N MET A 57 2.98 16.89 43.66
CA MET A 57 1.74 16.27 43.17
C MET A 57 1.31 16.87 41.83
N ASN A 58 1.29 18.21 41.72
CA ASN A 58 0.93 18.88 40.48
C ASN A 58 1.95 18.58 39.36
N SER A 59 3.26 18.56 39.68
CA SER A 59 4.28 18.21 38.68
C SER A 59 4.20 16.75 38.20
N LEU A 60 3.65 15.84 39.01
CA LEU A 60 3.51 14.43 38.65
C LEU A 60 2.44 14.24 37.56
N GLU A 61 1.30 14.92 37.70
CA GLU A 61 0.22 14.90 36.70
C GLU A 61 0.71 15.44 35.35
N TYR A 62 1.36 16.60 35.35
CA TYR A 62 1.93 17.18 34.12
C TYR A 62 2.96 16.27 33.45
N LYS A 63 3.79 15.56 34.23
CA LYS A 63 4.78 14.63 33.68
C LYS A 63 4.12 13.38 33.06
N GLN A 64 3.02 12.91 33.64
CA GLN A 64 2.23 11.81 33.10
C GLN A 64 1.52 12.21 31.79
N GLU A 65 0.90 13.38 31.74
CA GLU A 65 0.27 13.90 30.52
C GLU A 65 1.27 14.10 29.37
N LEU A 66 2.44 14.68 29.66
CA LEU A 66 3.48 14.88 28.66
C LEU A 66 4.00 13.54 28.08
N ALA A 67 4.09 12.50 28.91
CA ALA A 67 4.48 11.16 28.45
C ALA A 67 3.41 10.55 27.52
N LEU A 68 2.13 10.75 27.83
CA LEU A 68 1.00 10.29 27.02
C LEU A 68 0.97 11.00 25.66
N VAL A 69 1.17 12.32 25.63
CA VAL A 69 1.25 13.11 24.38
C VAL A 69 2.46 12.71 23.53
N LYS A 70 3.62 12.43 24.15
CA LYS A 70 4.80 11.94 23.42
C LYS A 70 4.58 10.55 22.82
N ALA A 71 3.88 9.66 23.52
CA ALA A 71 3.53 8.34 23.00
C ALA A 71 2.60 8.44 21.79
N GLN A 72 1.60 9.34 21.82
CA GLN A 72 0.67 9.55 20.70
C GLN A 72 1.37 10.07 19.42
N ASN A 73 2.40 10.91 19.54
CA ASN A 73 3.13 11.43 18.38
C ASN A 73 4.00 10.38 17.67
N ILE A 74 4.50 9.37 18.38
CA ILE A 74 5.31 8.28 17.81
C ILE A 74 4.43 7.38 16.91
N ASP A 75 3.16 7.20 17.26
CA ASP A 75 2.24 6.33 16.52
C ASP A 75 1.83 6.91 15.15
N ILE A 76 1.61 8.23 15.08
CA ILE A 76 1.23 8.93 13.84
C ILE A 76 2.34 8.81 12.79
N THR A 77 3.61 8.93 13.19
CA THR A 77 4.75 8.87 12.26
C THR A 77 4.95 7.46 11.70
N ASN A 78 4.76 6.43 12.52
CA ASN A 78 4.84 5.03 12.06
C ASN A 78 3.71 4.71 11.08
N PHE A 79 2.49 5.17 11.39
CA PHE A 79 1.34 4.99 10.50
C PHE A 79 1.56 5.63 9.13
N GLU A 80 2.09 6.85 9.07
CA GLU A 80 2.37 7.54 7.79
C GLU A 80 3.40 6.78 6.95
N SER A 81 4.50 6.31 7.58
CA SER A 81 5.51 5.47 6.93
C SER A 81 4.92 4.17 6.38
N ASP A 82 4.05 3.51 7.13
CA ASP A 82 3.46 2.23 6.71
C ASP A 82 2.42 2.40 5.61
N LEU A 83 1.69 3.52 5.62
CA LEU A 83 0.76 3.88 4.56
C LEU A 83 1.49 4.17 3.23
N ASP A 84 2.63 4.85 3.28
CA ASP A 84 3.46 5.08 2.09
C ASP A 84 4.07 3.80 1.53
N LYS A 85 4.56 2.90 2.39
CA LYS A 85 5.02 1.56 1.96
C LYS A 85 3.91 0.78 1.28
N PHE A 86 2.70 0.82 1.84
CA PHE A 86 1.53 0.15 1.26
C PHE A 86 1.20 0.72 -0.12
N LYS A 87 1.14 2.06 -0.27
CA LYS A 87 0.87 2.72 -1.56
C LYS A 87 1.90 2.33 -2.62
N ALA A 88 3.19 2.37 -2.28
CA ALA A 88 4.26 2.02 -3.20
C ALA A 88 4.19 0.56 -3.66
N ALA A 89 3.97 -0.37 -2.72
CA ALA A 89 3.80 -1.79 -3.03
C ALA A 89 2.55 -2.05 -3.89
N PHE A 90 1.44 -1.41 -3.55
CA PHE A 90 0.19 -1.53 -4.30
C PHE A 90 0.32 -1.01 -5.73
N ALA A 91 0.91 0.17 -5.92
CA ALA A 91 1.12 0.76 -7.25
C ALA A 91 1.98 -0.15 -8.14
N LYS A 92 3.08 -0.71 -7.60
CA LYS A 92 3.94 -1.63 -8.34
C LYS A 92 3.22 -2.90 -8.76
N ASN A 93 2.42 -3.48 -7.86
CA ASN A 93 1.65 -4.70 -8.14
C ASN A 93 0.55 -4.43 -9.17
N TYR A 94 -0.13 -3.30 -9.07
CA TYR A 94 -1.15 -2.89 -10.02
C TYR A 94 -0.59 -2.70 -11.43
N ASP A 95 0.53 -1.98 -11.56
CA ASP A 95 1.21 -1.75 -12.85
C ASP A 95 1.72 -3.05 -13.49
N LEU A 96 2.26 -3.98 -12.68
CA LEU A 96 2.65 -5.31 -13.16
C LEU A 96 1.45 -6.13 -13.64
N ALA A 97 0.35 -6.14 -12.88
CA ALA A 97 -0.87 -6.84 -13.24
C ALA A 97 -1.47 -6.26 -14.53
N SER A 98 -1.56 -4.94 -14.62
CA SER A 98 -2.08 -4.22 -15.80
C SER A 98 -1.30 -4.59 -17.06
N ARG A 99 0.04 -4.59 -16.99
CA ARG A 99 0.88 -5.02 -18.13
C ARG A 99 0.62 -6.47 -18.55
N LYS A 100 0.52 -7.39 -17.60
CA LYS A 100 0.19 -8.80 -17.89
C LYS A 100 -1.18 -8.95 -18.51
N PHE A 101 -2.17 -8.19 -18.03
CA PHE A 101 -3.51 -8.15 -18.62
C PHE A 101 -3.45 -7.68 -20.07
N GLN A 102 -2.75 -6.59 -20.37
CA GLN A 102 -2.62 -6.10 -21.74
C GLN A 102 -1.95 -7.12 -22.65
N THR A 103 -0.86 -7.75 -22.20
CA THR A 103 -0.19 -8.81 -22.98
C THR A 103 -1.11 -10.00 -23.25
N ALA A 104 -1.95 -10.38 -22.27
CA ALA A 104 -2.92 -11.46 -22.48
C ALA A 104 -4.01 -11.09 -23.50
N ILE A 105 -4.47 -9.83 -23.51
CA ILE A 105 -5.40 -9.33 -24.53
C ILE A 105 -4.74 -9.36 -25.91
N ASP A 106 -3.49 -8.91 -26.02
CA ASP A 106 -2.76 -8.92 -27.30
C ASP A 106 -2.57 -10.36 -27.85
N GLU A 107 -2.33 -11.35 -26.97
CA GLU A 107 -2.26 -12.77 -27.33
C GLU A 107 -3.62 -13.33 -27.79
N ILE A 108 -4.72 -12.90 -27.16
CA ILE A 108 -6.08 -13.26 -27.58
C ILE A 108 -6.35 -12.71 -28.98
N ASP A 109 -6.01 -11.45 -29.26
CA ASP A 109 -6.21 -10.84 -30.58
C ASP A 109 -5.39 -11.53 -31.68
N LYS A 110 -4.15 -11.94 -31.39
CA LYS A 110 -3.35 -12.76 -32.32
C LYS A 110 -4.03 -14.10 -32.60
N SER A 111 -4.56 -14.74 -31.57
CA SER A 111 -5.27 -16.02 -31.69
C SER A 111 -6.53 -15.88 -32.55
N ILE A 112 -7.32 -14.81 -32.34
CA ILE A 112 -8.50 -14.49 -33.16
C ILE A 112 -8.11 -14.29 -34.63
N ASN A 113 -7.06 -13.52 -34.90
CA ASN A 113 -6.55 -13.33 -36.25
C ASN A 113 -6.13 -14.65 -36.91
N HIS A 114 -5.52 -15.56 -36.15
CA HIS A 114 -5.12 -16.87 -36.67
C HIS A 114 -6.33 -17.75 -36.98
N LEU A 115 -7.34 -17.75 -36.12
CA LEU A 115 -8.62 -18.43 -36.35
C LEU A 115 -9.36 -17.88 -37.58
N GLN A 116 -9.37 -16.55 -37.78
CA GLN A 116 -9.95 -15.93 -38.97
C GLN A 116 -9.24 -16.36 -40.26
N LYS A 117 -7.90 -16.31 -40.29
CA LYS A 117 -7.13 -16.81 -41.44
C LYS A 117 -7.39 -18.28 -41.74
N THR A 118 -7.52 -19.10 -40.69
CA THR A 118 -7.82 -20.53 -40.82
C THR A 118 -9.22 -20.74 -41.40
N LYS A 119 -10.22 -19.99 -40.93
CA LYS A 119 -11.57 -19.99 -41.48
C LYS A 119 -11.57 -19.61 -42.97
N ASP A 120 -10.85 -18.54 -43.35
CA ASP A 120 -10.80 -18.08 -44.75
C ASP A 120 -10.13 -19.12 -45.66
N ALA A 121 -9.06 -19.76 -45.18
CA ALA A 121 -8.40 -20.85 -45.89
C ALA A 121 -9.34 -22.05 -46.09
N LEU A 122 -10.12 -22.44 -45.06
CA LEU A 122 -11.13 -23.50 -45.17
C LEU A 122 -12.24 -23.14 -46.17
N MET A 123 -12.75 -21.91 -46.14
CA MET A 123 -13.74 -21.45 -47.12
C MET A 123 -13.20 -21.39 -48.55
N SER A 124 -11.91 -21.10 -48.73
CA SER A 124 -11.26 -21.17 -50.05
C SER A 124 -11.10 -22.62 -50.51
N THR A 125 -10.80 -23.54 -49.58
CA THR A 125 -10.66 -24.97 -49.87
C THR A 125 -12.00 -25.58 -50.28
N ASP A 126 -13.09 -25.23 -49.60
CA ASP A 126 -14.45 -25.63 -49.98
C ASP A 126 -14.80 -25.19 -51.42
N ARG A 127 -14.49 -23.94 -51.78
CA ARG A 127 -14.67 -23.45 -53.16
C ARG A 127 -13.85 -24.24 -54.17
N ASN A 128 -12.59 -24.55 -53.86
CA ASN A 128 -11.73 -25.36 -54.73
C ASN A 128 -12.25 -26.80 -54.87
N LEU A 129 -12.77 -27.40 -53.80
CA LEU A 129 -13.39 -28.73 -53.84
C LEU A 129 -14.63 -28.74 -54.74
N ARG A 130 -15.48 -27.71 -54.66
CA ARG A 130 -16.63 -27.57 -55.58
C ARG A 130 -16.19 -27.49 -57.04
N LEU A 131 -15.22 -26.62 -57.36
CA LEU A 131 -14.69 -26.49 -58.71
C LEU A 131 -14.05 -27.79 -59.23
N ALA A 132 -13.36 -28.53 -58.37
CA ALA A 132 -12.79 -29.83 -58.71
C ALA A 132 -13.88 -30.88 -59.00
N ASN A 133 -14.96 -30.88 -58.21
CA ASN A 133 -16.10 -31.76 -58.42
C ASN A 133 -16.81 -31.47 -59.74
N ASP A 134 -17.08 -30.19 -60.05
CA ASP A 134 -17.70 -29.77 -61.30
C ASP A 134 -16.85 -30.20 -62.51
N LYS A 135 -15.53 -29.98 -62.45
CA LYS A 135 -14.59 -30.45 -63.49
C LYS A 135 -14.57 -31.98 -63.63
N ALA A 136 -14.66 -32.73 -62.54
CA ALA A 136 -14.69 -34.19 -62.58
C ALA A 136 -15.98 -34.71 -63.25
N GLN A 137 -17.12 -34.06 -62.99
CA GLN A 137 -18.36 -34.35 -63.70
C GLN A 137 -18.25 -34.06 -65.19
N ASP A 138 -17.73 -32.89 -65.58
CA ASP A 138 -17.51 -32.51 -66.99
C ASP A 138 -16.61 -33.50 -67.73
N VAL A 139 -15.50 -33.92 -67.11
CA VAL A 139 -14.59 -34.92 -67.68
C VAL A 139 -15.31 -36.27 -67.85
N THR A 140 -16.20 -36.64 -66.92
CA THR A 140 -16.98 -37.87 -67.02
C THR A 140 -17.95 -37.81 -68.19
N VAL A 141 -18.66 -36.69 -68.38
CA VAL A 141 -19.55 -36.47 -69.53
C VAL A 141 -18.76 -36.50 -70.84
N LYS A 142 -17.66 -35.74 -70.95
CA LYS A 142 -16.80 -35.73 -72.15
C LYS A 142 -16.18 -37.10 -72.45
N LYS A 143 -15.80 -37.86 -71.41
CA LYS A 143 -15.20 -39.20 -71.57
C LYS A 143 -16.25 -40.23 -72.00
N LEU A 144 -17.49 -40.09 -71.53
CA LEU A 144 -18.63 -40.93 -71.95
C LEU A 144 -19.05 -40.64 -73.40
N THR A 145 -19.06 -39.38 -73.84
CA THR A 145 -19.47 -39.00 -75.21
C THR A 145 -18.35 -39.18 -76.25
N ARG A 146 -17.07 -39.15 -75.86
CA ARG A 146 -15.93 -39.31 -76.79
C ARG A 146 -15.85 -40.67 -77.49
N LYS A 147 -16.34 -41.75 -76.87
CA LYS A 147 -16.29 -43.12 -77.43
C LYS A 147 -17.61 -43.63 -77.99
N ASN A 148 -18.69 -42.84 -77.93
CA ASN A 148 -20.01 -43.26 -78.37
C ASN A 148 -20.67 -42.17 -79.25
N PRO A 149 -20.64 -42.31 -80.60
CA PRO A 149 -21.14 -41.28 -81.52
C PRO A 149 -22.66 -41.06 -81.45
N THR A 150 -23.46 -42.07 -81.08
CA THR A 150 -24.92 -41.93 -80.92
C THR A 150 -25.30 -41.14 -79.67
N MET A 151 -24.58 -41.31 -78.56
CA MET A 151 -24.78 -40.49 -77.35
C MET A 151 -24.37 -39.03 -77.55
N LYS A 152 -23.33 -38.78 -78.34
CA LYS A 152 -22.89 -37.42 -78.65
C LYS A 152 -23.95 -36.64 -79.44
N ALA A 153 -24.53 -37.26 -80.46
CA ALA A 153 -25.60 -36.65 -81.27
C ALA A 153 -26.88 -36.37 -80.46
N ALA A 154 -27.25 -37.26 -79.52
CA ALA A 154 -28.42 -37.07 -78.65
C ALA A 154 -28.23 -35.91 -77.66
N PHE A 155 -27.01 -35.70 -77.13
CA PHE A 155 -26.69 -34.55 -76.28
C PHE A 155 -26.58 -33.23 -77.07
N GLU A 156 -26.00 -33.25 -78.28
CA GLU A 156 -25.96 -32.07 -79.17
C GLU A 156 -27.39 -31.63 -79.57
N GLN A 157 -28.30 -32.57 -79.85
CA GLN A 157 -29.72 -32.25 -80.10
C GLN A 157 -30.48 -31.71 -78.87
N LEU A 158 -30.04 -32.04 -77.65
CA LEU A 158 -30.63 -31.52 -76.42
C LEU A 158 -30.14 -30.10 -76.10
N GLU A 159 -28.88 -29.77 -76.41
CA GLU A 159 -28.35 -28.39 -76.28
C GLU A 159 -28.96 -27.44 -77.32
N ASP A 160 -29.21 -27.90 -78.55
CA ASP A 160 -29.84 -27.08 -79.62
C ASP A 160 -31.34 -26.80 -79.39
N ASN A 161 -32.02 -27.61 -78.54
CA ASN A 161 -33.44 -27.45 -78.21
C ASN A 161 -33.66 -26.77 -76.83
N GLY A 162 -32.59 -26.30 -76.19
CA GLY A 162 -32.63 -25.65 -74.87
C GLY A 162 -32.26 -24.16 -74.91
N GLU A 163 -33.04 -23.35 -75.63
CA GLU A 163 -33.28 -21.93 -75.27
C GLU A 163 -34.50 -21.82 -74.35
#